data_AF-A0A2X3D5Q5-F1
#
_entry.id   AF-A0A2X3D5Q5-F1
#
_cell.length_a   1.000
_cell.length_b   1.000
_cell.length_c   1.000
_cell.angle_alpha   90.00
_cell.angle_beta   90.00
_cell.angle_gamma   90.00
#
_symmetry.space_group_name_H-M   'P 1'
#
loop_
_entity.id
_entity.type
_entity.pdbx_description
1 polymer ?
#
loop_
_entity_poly.entity_id
_entity_poly.type
_entity_poly.pdbx_seq_one_letter_code
_entity_poly.pdbx_strand_id
1 'polypeptide(L)'
;MMAVRLPWLMEPDWAEGVSETLSWKTDVLISPSGAEQRIARRLSPRRLYEFTVLAGNADARALETQLFHAGGVTWDMPVFPDVAVLATPVTAGSQVIAVPTAGRDFVVGDNLLLKQGLGMLANQAVAQIQSIDAGSITVAAPLGAWPAGTWVYPLRPAVFTDTPAITRHSDSLMRLQLRFRLAAHNPFAPAMNAVLYRGHPVLEQDADWVDDLTAEYQRQLLELDNEVGIPYRTDTAGRAFIMQQHVWSEIGRQAQARLRGQLYYLRGRQRAIWVASQAQDFIPVRTVGNALVVAVAGFSEFGVVPGRRDLRLQLVDGTRVYRRILTATRQSDYELLALDGDVPPADSISQVSLMALCRQNTDDITWEHTTDADGFAQVSTTFRGLRDELE
;
A
#
# COMPACT_ATOMS: atom_id res chain seq x y z
N MET A 1 3.85 -23.01 28.05
CA MET A 1 5.22 -22.48 28.16
C MET A 1 5.39 -21.53 26.98
N MET A 2 5.44 -20.22 27.20
CA MET A 2 5.73 -19.29 26.11
C MET A 2 7.17 -19.57 25.64
N ALA A 3 7.35 -19.82 24.34
CA ALA A 3 8.69 -19.92 23.78
C ALA A 3 9.42 -18.60 24.05
N VAL A 4 10.63 -18.67 24.62
CA VAL A 4 11.45 -17.48 24.88
C VAL A 4 11.81 -16.87 23.52
N ARG A 5 11.28 -15.69 23.22
CA ARG A 5 11.59 -14.91 22.02
C ARG A 5 12.81 -14.04 22.31
N LEU A 6 13.78 -14.04 21.40
CA LEU A 6 14.98 -13.19 21.53
C LEU A 6 14.73 -11.85 20.83
N PRO A 7 14.97 -10.71 21.51
CA PRO A 7 14.79 -9.40 20.88
C PRO A 7 15.87 -9.19 19.82
N TRP A 8 15.45 -8.71 18.66
CA TRP A 8 16.39 -8.19 17.66
C TRP A 8 16.81 -6.77 18.07
N LEU A 9 18.11 -6.53 18.22
CA LEU A 9 18.61 -5.28 18.80
C LEU A 9 19.33 -4.36 17.80
N MET A 10 19.67 -4.83 16.60
CA MET A 10 20.40 -4.00 15.64
C MET A 10 19.46 -3.13 14.82
N GLU A 11 19.73 -1.83 14.72
CA GLU A 11 18.97 -0.90 13.89
C GLU A 11 19.20 -1.09 12.40
N PRO A 12 18.19 -0.79 11.56
CA PRO A 12 18.38 -0.68 10.12
C PRO A 12 19.31 0.51 9.79
N ASP A 13 20.05 0.35 8.71
CA ASP A 13 20.71 1.47 8.05
C ASP A 13 19.66 2.29 7.28
N TRP A 14 19.16 3.35 7.91
CA TRP A 14 18.15 4.24 7.34
C TRP A 14 18.60 4.97 6.07
N ALA A 15 19.89 4.99 5.73
CA ALA A 15 20.34 5.51 4.44
C ALA A 15 19.79 4.68 3.26
N GLU A 16 19.45 3.41 3.50
CA GLU A 16 18.83 2.51 2.51
C GLU A 16 17.33 2.28 2.78
N GLY A 17 16.79 2.84 3.87
CA GLY A 17 15.40 2.69 4.27
C GLY A 17 15.03 1.30 4.79
N VAL A 18 13.72 1.10 5.00
CA VAL A 18 13.12 -0.17 5.41
C VAL A 18 11.96 -0.48 4.49
N SER A 19 11.97 -1.67 3.88
CA SER A 19 10.88 -2.13 3.03
C SER A 19 9.92 -3.01 3.83
N GLU A 20 8.61 -2.75 3.73
CA GLU A 20 7.54 -3.58 4.29
C GLU A 20 6.61 -4.07 3.18
N THR A 21 6.62 -5.38 2.90
CA THR A 21 5.73 -6.00 1.93
C THR A 21 4.52 -6.62 2.62
N LEU A 22 3.33 -6.19 2.21
CA LEU A 22 2.03 -6.78 2.54
C LEU A 22 1.62 -7.76 1.45
N SER A 23 1.62 -9.05 1.78
CA SER A 23 1.25 -10.13 0.86
C SER A 23 -0.13 -10.69 1.18
N TRP A 24 -1.14 -10.31 0.41
CA TRP A 24 -2.44 -11.00 0.37
C TRP A 24 -2.32 -12.34 -0.36
N LYS A 25 -3.44 -13.03 -0.53
CA LYS A 25 -3.51 -14.22 -1.38
C LYS A 25 -4.90 -14.30 -1.97
N THR A 26 -4.99 -14.11 -3.27
CA THR A 26 -6.25 -14.13 -4.02
C THR A 26 -6.14 -15.13 -5.15
N ASP A 27 -7.13 -16.01 -5.27
CA ASP A 27 -7.29 -16.83 -6.45
C ASP A 27 -8.18 -16.06 -7.43
N VAL A 28 -7.66 -15.80 -8.63
CA VAL A 28 -8.37 -15.10 -9.70
C VAL A 28 -8.64 -16.09 -10.83
N LEU A 29 -9.90 -16.47 -11.01
CA LEU A 29 -10.36 -17.34 -12.08
C LEU A 29 -10.84 -16.46 -13.24
N ILE A 30 -10.18 -16.54 -14.39
CA ILE A 30 -10.47 -15.69 -15.55
C ILE A 30 -11.03 -16.55 -16.68
N SER A 31 -12.19 -16.17 -17.22
CA SER A 31 -12.77 -16.80 -18.41
C SER A 31 -12.15 -16.24 -19.70
N PRO A 32 -12.28 -16.92 -20.85
CA PRO A 32 -11.86 -16.38 -22.15
C PRO A 32 -12.51 -15.05 -22.52
N SER A 33 -13.69 -14.76 -21.96
CA SER A 33 -14.40 -13.48 -22.16
C SER A 33 -13.86 -12.34 -21.30
N GLY A 34 -12.90 -12.62 -20.41
CA GLY A 34 -12.38 -11.66 -19.43
C GLY A 34 -13.24 -11.47 -18.17
N ALA A 35 -14.34 -12.22 -18.00
CA ALA A 35 -15.06 -12.26 -16.72
C ALA A 35 -14.18 -12.92 -15.64
N GLU A 36 -14.18 -12.36 -14.43
CA GLU A 36 -13.34 -12.82 -13.32
C GLU A 36 -14.16 -13.24 -12.10
N GLN A 37 -13.78 -14.33 -11.45
CA GLN A 37 -14.19 -14.65 -10.07
C GLN A 37 -12.97 -14.58 -9.15
N ARG A 38 -13.08 -13.84 -8.05
CA ARG A 38 -11.94 -13.48 -7.20
C ARG A 38 -12.18 -13.89 -5.74
N ILE A 39 -11.33 -14.76 -5.22
CA ILE A 39 -11.50 -15.35 -3.87
C ILE A 39 -10.28 -15.04 -3.01
N ALA A 40 -10.47 -14.26 -1.95
CA ALA A 40 -9.43 -14.05 -0.95
C ALA A 40 -9.23 -15.31 -0.09
N ARG A 41 -8.00 -15.79 0.03
CA ARG A 41 -7.60 -16.98 0.78
C ARG A 41 -6.98 -16.68 2.15
N ARG A 42 -6.63 -15.41 2.41
CA ARG A 42 -6.07 -14.95 3.69
C ARG A 42 -7.02 -13.98 4.39
N LEU A 43 -7.10 -14.08 5.71
CA LEU A 43 -7.82 -13.10 6.56
C LEU A 43 -7.06 -11.78 6.64
N SER A 44 -5.76 -11.85 6.91
CA SER A 44 -4.81 -10.73 6.92
C SER A 44 -3.62 -11.04 6.01
N PRO A 45 -2.95 -10.04 5.42
CA PRO A 45 -1.74 -10.28 4.66
C PRO A 45 -0.62 -10.84 5.54
N ARG A 46 0.34 -11.51 4.91
CA ARG A 46 1.65 -11.74 5.53
C ARG A 46 2.45 -10.44 5.43
N ARG A 47 3.26 -10.15 6.45
CA ARG A 47 4.15 -9.00 6.48
C ARG A 47 5.58 -9.48 6.41
N LEU A 48 6.33 -8.94 5.46
CA LEU A 48 7.76 -9.14 5.29
C LEU A 48 8.44 -7.80 5.47
N TYR A 49 9.47 -7.75 6.30
CA TYR A 49 10.35 -6.60 6.47
C TYR A 49 11.71 -6.92 5.87
N GLU A 50 12.24 -6.00 5.09
CA GLU A 50 13.58 -6.09 4.51
C GLU A 50 14.36 -4.82 4.80
N PHE A 51 15.57 -4.98 5.32
CA PHE A 51 16.47 -3.88 5.64
C PHE A 51 17.92 -4.36 5.78
N THR A 52 18.86 -3.43 5.60
CA THR A 52 20.28 -3.65 5.83
C THR A 52 20.62 -3.26 7.27
N VAL A 53 21.60 -3.94 7.88
CA VAL A 53 22.25 -3.50 9.12
C VAL A 53 23.75 -3.41 8.95
N LEU A 54 24.36 -2.44 9.64
CA LEU A 54 25.82 -2.26 9.69
C LEU A 54 26.29 -2.41 11.15
N ALA A 55 27.15 -3.40 11.40
CA ALA A 55 27.64 -3.71 12.73
C ALA A 55 29.15 -3.53 12.81
N GLY A 56 29.61 -2.72 13.77
CA GLY A 56 31.02 -2.43 14.01
C GLY A 56 31.51 -2.95 15.37
N ASN A 57 32.80 -3.28 15.46
CA ASN A 57 33.52 -3.56 16.70
C ASN A 57 32.83 -4.60 17.60
N ALA A 58 32.37 -4.19 18.79
CA ALA A 58 31.73 -5.07 19.75
C ALA A 58 30.35 -5.53 19.28
N ASP A 59 29.61 -4.69 18.54
CA ASP A 59 28.32 -5.05 17.99
C ASP A 59 28.46 -6.11 16.90
N ALA A 60 29.52 -6.05 16.08
CA ALA A 60 29.78 -7.09 15.08
C ALA A 60 29.93 -8.48 15.71
N ARG A 61 30.72 -8.56 16.79
CA ARG A 61 30.93 -9.79 17.56
C ARG A 61 29.65 -10.28 18.24
N ALA A 62 28.89 -9.36 18.84
CA ALA A 62 27.63 -9.68 19.50
C ALA A 62 26.58 -10.19 18.50
N LEU A 63 26.48 -9.56 17.34
CA LEU A 63 25.52 -9.90 16.29
C LEU A 63 25.80 -11.28 15.72
N GLU A 64 27.06 -11.56 15.36
CA GLU A 64 27.44 -12.86 14.83
C GLU A 64 27.21 -13.97 15.86
N THR A 65 27.51 -13.72 17.13
CA THR A 65 27.23 -14.66 18.23
C THR A 65 25.73 -14.95 18.33
N GLN A 66 24.87 -13.92 18.28
CA GLN A 66 23.43 -14.11 18.32
C GLN A 66 22.92 -14.89 17.10
N LEU A 67 23.40 -14.57 15.89
CA LEU A 67 23.00 -15.27 14.67
C LEU A 67 23.40 -16.74 14.69
N PHE A 68 24.62 -17.05 15.16
CA PHE A 68 25.09 -18.43 15.27
C PHE A 68 24.23 -19.27 16.21
N HIS A 69 23.85 -18.71 17.36
CA HIS A 69 23.06 -19.44 18.36
C HIS A 69 21.56 -19.45 18.09
N ALA A 70 21.02 -18.42 17.43
CA ALA A 70 19.58 -18.18 17.35
C ALA A 70 19.04 -17.97 15.93
N GLY A 71 19.80 -18.27 14.87
CA GLY A 71 19.35 -18.06 13.49
C GLY A 71 18.02 -18.75 13.12
N GLY A 72 17.64 -19.85 13.80
CA GLY A 72 16.39 -20.58 13.53
C GLY A 72 15.22 -20.26 14.46
N VAL A 73 15.36 -19.33 15.42
CA VAL A 73 14.31 -19.07 16.42
C VAL A 73 13.26 -18.08 15.93
N THR A 74 12.18 -17.93 16.71
CA THR A 74 11.28 -16.78 16.57
C THR A 74 11.87 -15.60 17.35
N TRP A 75 12.14 -14.53 16.62
CA TRP A 75 12.65 -13.26 17.12
C TRP A 75 11.51 -12.34 17.52
N ASP A 76 11.75 -11.49 18.50
CA ASP A 76 10.95 -10.29 18.73
C ASP A 76 11.58 -9.15 17.91
N MET A 77 11.04 -8.92 16.72
CA MET A 77 11.52 -7.91 15.78
C MET A 77 10.91 -6.54 16.10
N PRO A 78 11.71 -5.49 16.32
CA PRO A 78 11.23 -4.11 16.38
C PRO A 78 10.61 -3.69 15.06
N VAL A 79 9.34 -3.26 15.07
CA VAL A 79 8.73 -2.60 13.91
C VAL A 79 9.30 -1.18 13.83
N PHE A 80 10.44 -1.04 13.15
CA PHE A 80 11.21 0.20 13.11
C PHE A 80 10.42 1.44 12.66
N PRO A 81 9.55 1.37 11.63
CA PRO A 81 8.72 2.53 11.25
C PRO A 81 7.75 2.99 12.34
N ASP A 82 7.42 2.13 13.30
CA ASP A 82 6.44 2.42 14.36
C ASP A 82 7.08 2.81 15.69
N VAL A 83 8.32 3.30 15.66
CA VAL A 83 8.99 3.85 16.83
C VAL A 83 8.17 4.99 17.46
N ALA A 84 8.20 5.05 18.80
CA ALA A 84 7.78 6.21 19.57
C ALA A 84 8.96 6.72 20.39
N VAL A 85 8.98 8.02 20.69
CA VAL A 85 9.99 8.63 21.56
C VAL A 85 9.34 9.07 22.85
N LEU A 86 9.95 8.76 24.00
CA LEU A 86 9.49 9.26 25.29
C LEU A 86 9.62 10.78 25.36
N ALA A 87 8.50 11.48 25.43
CA ALA A 87 8.49 12.93 25.68
C ALA A 87 8.82 13.25 27.15
N THR A 88 8.41 12.38 28.07
CA THR A 88 8.64 12.49 29.51
C THR A 88 9.35 11.24 30.04
N PRO A 89 10.20 11.37 31.07
CA PRO A 89 10.88 10.22 31.64
C PRO A 89 9.90 9.24 32.30
N VAL A 90 10.22 7.96 32.27
CA VAL A 90 9.56 6.92 33.06
C VAL A 90 10.37 6.72 34.34
N THR A 91 9.71 6.85 35.50
CA THR A 91 10.36 6.62 36.79
C THR A 91 10.49 5.13 37.09
N ALA A 92 11.56 4.74 37.81
CA ALA A 92 11.71 3.36 38.26
C ALA A 92 10.49 2.92 39.09
N GLY A 93 10.02 1.70 38.85
CA GLY A 93 8.82 1.14 39.46
C GLY A 93 7.52 1.46 38.71
N SER A 94 7.53 2.35 37.71
CA SER A 94 6.35 2.62 36.88
C SER A 94 6.01 1.42 36.00
N GLN A 95 4.71 1.20 35.77
CA GLN A 95 4.20 0.26 34.77
C GLN A 95 3.56 0.96 33.57
N VAL A 96 3.55 2.30 33.56
CA VAL A 96 2.90 3.09 32.52
C VAL A 96 3.96 3.82 31.72
N ILE A 97 3.86 3.70 30.40
CA ILE A 97 4.68 4.39 29.41
C ILE A 97 3.76 5.37 28.66
N ALA A 98 4.00 6.67 28.80
CA ALA A 98 3.25 7.70 28.08
C ALA A 98 3.84 7.90 26.68
N VAL A 99 3.19 7.33 25.66
CA VAL A 99 3.58 7.40 24.25
C VAL A 99 2.36 7.40 23.34
N PRO A 100 2.37 8.11 22.21
CA PRO A 100 1.28 8.05 21.24
C PRO A 100 1.15 6.64 20.65
N THR A 101 -0.02 6.03 20.82
CA THR A 101 -0.29 4.63 20.40
C THR A 101 -1.01 4.53 19.05
N ALA A 102 -1.66 5.59 18.61
CA ALA A 102 -2.45 5.59 17.38
C ALA A 102 -1.56 5.34 16.14
N GLY A 103 -1.96 4.36 15.31
CA GLY A 103 -1.26 4.02 14.07
C GLY A 103 0.11 3.37 14.26
N ARG A 104 0.42 2.84 15.45
CA ARG A 104 1.63 2.03 15.74
C ARG A 104 1.24 0.58 16.02
N ASP A 105 2.08 -0.37 15.62
CA ASP A 105 1.84 -1.82 15.72
C ASP A 105 2.06 -2.39 17.14
N PHE A 106 1.60 -1.68 18.17
CA PHE A 106 1.54 -2.21 19.54
C PHE A 106 0.37 -3.19 19.67
N VAL A 107 0.64 -4.37 20.23
CA VAL A 107 -0.37 -5.42 20.41
C VAL A 107 -0.35 -5.92 21.86
N VAL A 108 -1.53 -5.98 22.48
CA VAL A 108 -1.68 -6.53 23.84
C VAL A 108 -1.22 -7.99 23.88
N GLY A 109 -0.39 -8.34 24.87
CA GLY A 109 0.21 -9.66 25.03
C GLY A 109 1.55 -9.84 24.32
N ASP A 110 1.87 -8.99 23.34
CA ASP A 110 3.21 -8.89 22.74
C ASP A 110 4.15 -8.02 23.58
N ASN A 111 5.39 -7.90 23.13
CA ASN A 111 6.44 -7.18 23.83
C ASN A 111 6.66 -5.79 23.17
N LEU A 112 7.29 -4.90 23.93
CA LEU A 112 7.91 -3.67 23.43
C LEU A 112 9.37 -3.61 23.88
N LEU A 113 10.18 -2.85 23.14
CA LEU A 113 11.59 -2.59 23.43
C LEU A 113 11.76 -1.13 23.79
N LEU A 114 12.28 -0.85 24.99
CA LEU A 114 12.86 0.43 25.34
C LEU A 114 14.34 0.40 24.98
N LYS A 115 14.82 1.41 24.25
CA LYS A 115 16.22 1.49 23.83
C LYS A 115 16.75 2.91 23.90
N GLN A 116 17.94 3.06 24.47
CA GLN A 116 18.65 4.33 24.56
C GLN A 116 20.05 4.19 23.95
N GLY A 117 20.21 4.76 22.75
CA GLY A 117 21.43 4.66 21.95
C GLY A 117 21.36 3.57 20.87
N LEU A 118 22.30 3.64 19.93
CA LEU A 118 22.40 2.72 18.79
C LEU A 118 23.27 1.50 19.13
N GLY A 119 23.08 0.41 18.39
CA GLY A 119 23.91 -0.79 18.50
C GLY A 119 23.37 -1.80 19.52
N MET A 120 23.93 -3.00 19.52
CA MET A 120 23.36 -4.13 20.28
C MET A 120 23.59 -4.03 21.78
N LEU A 121 24.66 -3.33 22.16
CA LEU A 121 25.08 -3.19 23.56
C LEU A 121 24.54 -1.91 24.22
N ALA A 122 23.68 -1.16 23.52
CA ALA A 122 22.99 -0.01 24.07
C ALA A 122 22.09 -0.39 25.27
N ASN A 123 21.81 0.58 26.14
CA ASN A 123 20.91 0.36 27.26
C ASN A 123 19.51 0.01 26.72
N GLN A 124 19.01 -1.17 27.07
CA GLN A 124 17.78 -1.72 26.51
C GLN A 124 16.99 -2.56 27.52
N ALA A 125 15.68 -2.57 27.40
CA ALA A 125 14.81 -3.49 28.13
C ALA A 125 13.60 -3.89 27.30
N VAL A 126 13.19 -5.15 27.46
CA VAL A 126 11.96 -5.68 26.89
C VAL A 126 10.89 -5.71 27.97
N ALA A 127 9.69 -5.25 27.64
CA ALA A 127 8.53 -5.30 28.54
C ALA A 127 7.31 -5.85 27.81
N GLN A 128 6.51 -6.67 28.49
CA GLN A 128 5.28 -7.21 27.92
C GLN A 128 4.13 -6.21 28.07
N ILE A 129 3.38 -6.00 26.99
CA ILE A 129 2.23 -5.10 26.94
C ILE A 129 1.01 -5.77 27.59
N GLN A 130 0.47 -5.15 28.64
CA GLN A 130 -0.73 -5.59 29.33
C GLN A 130 -1.99 -4.90 28.80
N SER A 131 -1.93 -3.59 28.55
CA SER A 131 -3.03 -2.83 27.95
C SER A 131 -2.50 -1.65 27.13
N ILE A 132 -3.33 -1.17 26.20
CA ILE A 132 -3.04 -0.04 25.32
C ILE A 132 -4.22 0.92 25.45
N ASP A 133 -3.92 2.15 25.82
CA ASP A 133 -4.87 3.25 25.88
C ASP A 133 -4.47 4.32 24.85
N ALA A 134 -5.32 5.33 24.65
CA ALA A 134 -4.99 6.48 23.83
C ALA A 134 -3.85 7.27 24.48
N GLY A 135 -2.63 7.16 23.94
CA GLY A 135 -1.47 7.91 24.43
C GLY A 135 -0.69 7.26 25.58
N SER A 136 -1.02 6.03 25.98
CA SER A 136 -0.23 5.29 26.96
C SER A 136 -0.30 3.79 26.78
N ILE A 137 0.74 3.11 27.25
CA ILE A 137 0.84 1.65 27.29
C ILE A 137 1.11 1.23 28.74
N THR A 138 0.33 0.27 29.24
CA THR A 138 0.60 -0.37 30.53
C THR A 138 1.32 -1.68 30.30
N VAL A 139 2.43 -1.90 31.00
CA VAL A 139 3.25 -3.11 30.93
C VAL A 139 3.03 -4.02 32.14
N ALA A 140 3.21 -5.32 31.96
CA ALA A 140 2.91 -6.33 32.96
C ALA A 140 3.83 -6.30 34.20
N ALA A 141 5.05 -5.74 34.07
CA ALA A 141 6.05 -5.69 35.13
C ALA A 141 6.58 -4.25 35.30
N PRO A 142 6.93 -3.83 36.54
CA PRO A 142 7.53 -2.52 36.79
C PRO A 142 8.84 -2.31 36.00
N LEU A 143 9.02 -1.11 35.47
CA LEU A 143 10.17 -0.73 34.65
C LEU A 143 11.30 -0.13 35.51
N GLY A 144 12.51 -0.14 34.94
CA GLY A 144 13.59 0.74 35.40
C GLY A 144 13.32 2.22 35.10
N ALA A 145 14.23 3.10 35.51
CA ALA A 145 14.16 4.51 35.13
C ALA A 145 14.61 4.69 33.66
N TRP A 146 13.82 5.40 32.87
CA TRP A 146 14.12 5.74 31.48
C TRP A 146 13.98 7.26 31.27
N PRO A 147 14.99 7.94 30.72
CA PRO A 147 14.91 9.37 30.46
C PRO A 147 13.97 9.71 29.29
N ALA A 148 13.60 10.99 29.17
CA ALA A 148 13.02 11.48 27.93
C ALA A 148 14.02 11.31 26.77
N GLY A 149 13.51 11.03 25.56
CA GLY A 149 14.32 10.71 24.38
C GLY A 149 14.59 9.21 24.17
N THR A 150 14.20 8.33 25.11
CA THR A 150 14.25 6.87 24.90
C THR A 150 13.30 6.45 23.77
N TRP A 151 13.78 5.58 22.89
CA TRP A 151 12.96 4.96 21.85
C TRP A 151 12.15 3.80 22.43
N VAL A 152 10.90 3.71 22.00
CA VAL A 152 9.96 2.64 22.34
C VAL A 152 9.49 2.01 21.04
N TYR A 153 9.94 0.78 20.78
CA TYR A 153 9.57 0.03 19.58
C TYR A 153 8.52 -1.04 19.92
N PRO A 154 7.46 -1.20 19.10
CA PRO A 154 6.64 -2.40 19.16
C PRO A 154 7.47 -3.61 18.71
N LEU A 155 7.43 -4.71 19.46
CA LEU A 155 8.07 -5.96 19.06
C LEU A 155 7.04 -6.94 18.54
N ARG A 156 7.31 -7.50 17.36
CA ARG A 156 6.44 -8.50 16.71
C ARG A 156 7.20 -9.81 16.53
N PRO A 157 6.56 -10.96 16.78
CA PRO A 157 7.20 -12.24 16.55
C PRO A 157 7.49 -12.41 15.06
N ALA A 158 8.74 -12.72 14.71
CA ALA A 158 9.20 -12.84 13.34
C ALA A 158 10.21 -13.96 13.18
N VAL A 159 10.34 -14.49 11.96
CA VAL A 159 11.35 -15.47 11.60
C VAL A 159 12.10 -15.00 10.37
N PHE A 160 13.37 -15.36 10.25
CA PHE A 160 14.11 -15.16 9.01
C PHE A 160 13.49 -16.00 7.89
N THR A 161 13.35 -15.42 6.70
CA THR A 161 12.93 -16.18 5.50
C THR A 161 14.07 -16.95 4.86
N ASP A 162 15.28 -16.44 5.05
CA ASP A 162 16.54 -16.95 4.52
C ASP A 162 17.65 -16.67 5.54
N THR A 163 18.67 -17.52 5.56
CA THR A 163 19.83 -17.31 6.43
C THR A 163 20.58 -16.06 5.96
N PRO A 164 20.71 -15.01 6.80
CA PRO A 164 21.36 -13.77 6.39
C PRO A 164 22.81 -13.98 5.96
N ALA A 165 23.16 -13.50 4.77
CA ALA A 165 24.55 -13.50 4.32
C ALA A 165 25.36 -12.41 5.05
N ILE A 166 26.52 -12.78 5.59
CA ILE A 166 27.42 -11.85 6.28
C ILE A 166 28.49 -11.36 5.31
N THR A 167 28.49 -10.05 5.04
CA THR A 167 29.54 -9.39 4.26
C THR A 167 30.49 -8.67 5.21
N ARG A 168 31.78 -9.04 5.20
CA ARG A 168 32.81 -8.36 6.01
C ARG A 168 33.54 -7.33 5.17
N HIS A 169 33.56 -6.08 5.63
CA HIS A 169 34.31 -4.99 4.99
C HIS A 169 35.68 -4.80 5.62
N SER A 170 35.84 -5.15 6.89
CA SER A 170 37.11 -5.21 7.60
C SER A 170 37.10 -6.33 8.66
N ASP A 171 38.14 -6.40 9.48
CA ASP A 171 38.21 -7.26 10.67
C ASP A 171 37.20 -6.90 11.77
N SER A 172 36.57 -5.73 11.67
CA SER A 172 35.76 -5.10 12.70
C SER A 172 34.43 -4.54 12.18
N LEU A 173 34.17 -4.58 10.87
CA LEU A 173 32.96 -4.05 10.25
C LEU A 173 32.29 -5.11 9.36
N MET A 174 31.01 -5.36 9.60
CA MET A 174 30.21 -6.25 8.77
C MET A 174 28.83 -5.66 8.44
N ARG A 175 28.30 -6.07 7.30
CA ARG A 175 27.00 -5.71 6.76
C ARG A 175 26.16 -6.96 6.52
N LEU A 176 24.88 -6.89 6.86
CA LEU A 176 23.90 -7.95 6.62
C LEU A 176 22.64 -7.36 6.01
N GLN A 177 22.05 -8.09 5.06
CA GLN A 177 20.69 -7.85 4.58
C GLN A 177 19.77 -8.85 5.28
N LEU A 178 18.69 -8.35 5.87
CA LEU A 178 17.80 -9.15 6.70
C LEU A 178 16.41 -9.14 6.10
N ARG A 179 15.76 -10.31 6.16
CA ARG A 179 14.37 -10.50 5.75
C ARG A 179 13.60 -11.18 6.87
N PHE A 180 12.79 -10.39 7.55
CA PHE A 180 11.93 -10.86 8.64
C PHE A 180 10.51 -11.03 8.15
N ARG A 181 9.98 -12.24 8.24
CA ARG A 181 8.55 -12.48 8.06
C ARG A 181 7.87 -12.57 9.41
N LEU A 182 6.86 -11.74 9.64
CA LEU A 182 6.08 -11.82 10.87
C LEU A 182 5.41 -13.20 10.98
N ALA A 183 5.51 -13.78 12.17
CA ALA A 183 4.97 -15.07 12.57
C ALA A 183 3.65 -14.92 13.36
N ALA A 184 2.95 -13.80 13.18
CA ALA A 184 1.65 -13.51 13.76
C ALA A 184 0.65 -13.03 12.70
N HIS A 185 -0.63 -13.01 13.10
CA HIS A 185 -1.68 -12.32 12.34
C HIS A 185 -1.43 -10.82 12.34
N ASN A 186 -1.77 -10.17 11.22
CA ASN A 186 -1.54 -8.75 11.00
C ASN A 186 -2.87 -8.04 10.73
N PRO A 187 -3.79 -7.97 11.70
CA PRO A 187 -5.04 -7.28 11.51
C PRO A 187 -4.78 -5.78 11.34
N PHE A 188 -5.53 -5.15 10.44
CA PHE A 188 -5.64 -3.71 10.31
C PHE A 188 -7.07 -3.41 9.91
N ALA A 189 -7.66 -2.34 10.44
CA ALA A 189 -9.04 -2.00 10.14
C ALA A 189 -9.17 -1.59 8.66
N PRO A 190 -9.91 -2.35 7.82
CA PRO A 190 -10.12 -1.97 6.44
C PRO A 190 -10.99 -0.72 6.38
N ALA A 191 -10.58 0.27 5.59
CA ALA A 191 -11.29 1.53 5.45
C ALA A 191 -11.23 1.97 3.98
N MET A 192 -12.37 2.33 3.40
CA MET A 192 -12.45 2.91 2.06
C MET A 192 -13.29 4.18 2.15
N ASN A 193 -13.10 5.12 1.22
CA ASN A 193 -13.95 6.30 1.14
C ASN A 193 -15.42 5.90 0.94
N ALA A 194 -16.32 6.71 1.49
CA ALA A 194 -17.76 6.45 1.46
C ALA A 194 -18.40 6.73 0.08
N VAL A 195 -17.65 7.38 -0.82
CA VAL A 195 -18.12 7.74 -2.15
C VAL A 195 -18.23 6.49 -3.01
N LEU A 196 -19.46 6.17 -3.39
CA LEU A 196 -19.78 5.05 -4.27
C LEU A 196 -20.20 5.58 -5.65
N TYR A 197 -19.69 4.92 -6.68
CA TYR A 197 -20.16 5.08 -8.05
C TYR A 197 -20.58 3.72 -8.60
N ARG A 198 -21.84 3.61 -9.02
CA ARG A 198 -22.44 2.38 -9.54
C ARG A 198 -22.18 1.15 -8.65
N GLY A 199 -22.32 1.32 -7.34
CA GLY A 199 -22.19 0.24 -6.34
C GLY A 199 -20.78 -0.06 -5.85
N HIS A 200 -19.74 0.55 -6.45
CA HIS A 200 -18.34 0.34 -6.05
C HIS A 200 -17.70 1.64 -5.54
N PRO A 201 -16.73 1.55 -4.61
CA PRO A 201 -15.97 2.72 -4.19
C PRO A 201 -15.17 3.31 -5.35
N VAL A 202 -14.83 4.60 -5.23
CA VAL A 202 -13.96 5.30 -6.17
C VAL A 202 -12.62 5.60 -5.50
N LEU A 203 -11.51 5.30 -6.16
CA LEU A 203 -10.19 5.71 -5.69
C LEU A 203 -10.06 7.23 -5.83
N GLU A 204 -10.23 7.92 -4.70
CA GLU A 204 -10.15 9.38 -4.63
C GLU A 204 -8.75 9.90 -4.35
N GLN A 205 -7.85 9.04 -3.90
CA GLN A 205 -6.46 9.41 -3.70
C GLN A 205 -5.72 9.28 -5.03
N ASP A 206 -5.44 10.44 -5.64
CA ASP A 206 -4.72 10.52 -6.91
C ASP A 206 -3.28 10.00 -6.78
N ALA A 207 -2.65 9.71 -7.91
CA ALA A 207 -1.26 9.27 -7.96
C ALA A 207 -0.37 10.50 -7.84
N ASP A 208 0.81 10.31 -7.28
CA ASP A 208 1.85 11.31 -7.41
C ASP A 208 2.42 11.29 -8.81
N TRP A 209 2.64 12.50 -9.34
CA TRP A 209 3.24 12.74 -10.65
C TRP A 209 4.75 13.04 -10.52
N VAL A 210 5.36 12.62 -9.41
CA VAL A 210 6.81 12.73 -9.21
C VAL A 210 7.55 11.81 -10.17
N ASP A 211 7.01 10.59 -10.34
CA ASP A 211 7.39 9.65 -11.39
C ASP A 211 6.34 9.66 -12.51
N ASP A 212 6.74 9.24 -13.71
CA ASP A 212 5.83 9.13 -14.84
C ASP A 212 4.69 8.13 -14.56
N LEU A 213 3.45 8.58 -14.70
CA LEU A 213 2.26 7.73 -14.59
C LEU A 213 2.12 6.88 -15.86
N THR A 214 2.41 5.58 -15.76
CA THR A 214 2.33 4.67 -16.90
C THR A 214 0.94 4.03 -17.02
N ALA A 215 0.47 3.89 -18.26
CA ALA A 215 -0.76 3.17 -18.57
C ALA A 215 -0.64 2.39 -19.89
N GLU A 216 -1.21 1.20 -19.95
CA GLU A 216 -1.26 0.36 -21.14
C GLU A 216 -2.66 -0.27 -21.33
N TYR A 217 -3.00 -0.58 -22.59
CA TYR A 217 -4.24 -1.28 -22.93
C TYR A 217 -3.92 -2.73 -23.29
N GLN A 218 -4.24 -3.66 -22.40
CA GLN A 218 -4.03 -5.09 -22.63
C GLN A 218 -5.25 -5.73 -23.31
N ARG A 219 -5.00 -6.65 -24.26
CA ARG A 219 -6.03 -7.48 -24.92
C ARG A 219 -5.72 -8.96 -24.72
N GLN A 220 -6.77 -9.79 -24.64
CA GLN A 220 -6.62 -11.25 -24.56
C GLN A 220 -6.52 -11.85 -25.96
N LEU A 221 -5.35 -11.68 -26.57
CA LEU A 221 -5.07 -12.16 -27.92
C LEU A 221 -4.52 -13.58 -27.87
N LEU A 222 -5.16 -14.49 -28.59
CA LEU A 222 -4.65 -15.84 -28.87
C LEU A 222 -4.18 -15.88 -30.32
N GLU A 223 -2.99 -16.42 -30.52
CA GLU A 223 -2.40 -16.65 -31.84
C GLU A 223 -2.17 -18.14 -32.03
N LEU A 224 -2.65 -18.66 -33.16
CA LEU A 224 -2.41 -20.02 -33.62
C LEU A 224 -1.56 -19.92 -34.88
N ASP A 225 -0.27 -20.22 -34.72
CA ASP A 225 0.68 -20.32 -35.83
C ASP A 225 1.02 -21.80 -36.06
N ASN A 226 0.86 -22.26 -37.29
CA ASN A 226 1.22 -23.61 -37.72
C ASN A 226 2.53 -23.63 -38.53
N GLU A 227 3.28 -22.53 -38.54
CA GLU A 227 4.58 -22.29 -39.21
C GLU A 227 4.56 -22.44 -40.74
N VAL A 228 3.40 -22.72 -41.34
CA VAL A 228 3.24 -22.95 -42.79
C VAL A 228 2.24 -21.97 -43.39
N GLY A 229 1.15 -21.68 -42.67
CA GLY A 229 0.10 -20.76 -43.08
C GLY A 229 0.23 -19.37 -42.45
N ILE A 230 -0.69 -18.48 -42.79
CA ILE A 230 -0.83 -17.19 -42.11
C ILE A 230 -1.33 -17.46 -40.68
N PRO A 231 -0.64 -16.95 -39.63
CA PRO A 231 -1.09 -17.12 -38.26
C PRO A 231 -2.52 -16.62 -38.06
N TYR A 232 -3.34 -17.40 -37.37
CA TYR A 232 -4.70 -17.01 -37.01
C TYR A 232 -4.71 -16.35 -35.64
N ARG A 233 -5.21 -15.11 -35.55
CA ARG A 233 -5.25 -14.33 -34.31
C ARG A 233 -6.68 -13.98 -33.93
N THR A 234 -7.03 -14.18 -32.66
CA THR A 234 -8.36 -13.85 -32.13
C THR A 234 -8.27 -13.12 -30.80
N ASP A 235 -9.14 -12.13 -30.59
CA ASP A 235 -9.32 -11.44 -29.31
C ASP A 235 -10.49 -12.09 -28.58
N THR A 236 -10.19 -12.91 -27.57
CA THR A 236 -11.21 -13.71 -26.89
C THR A 236 -12.14 -12.86 -26.02
N ALA A 237 -11.65 -11.73 -25.50
CA ALA A 237 -12.45 -10.82 -24.69
C ALA A 237 -13.19 -9.79 -25.56
N GLY A 238 -12.70 -9.52 -26.77
CA GLY A 238 -13.26 -8.53 -27.69
C GLY A 238 -13.13 -7.09 -27.19
N ARG A 239 -12.30 -6.83 -26.18
CA ARG A 239 -12.06 -5.50 -25.60
C ARG A 239 -10.69 -5.38 -24.95
N ALA A 240 -10.25 -4.14 -24.79
CA ALA A 240 -9.06 -3.83 -24.00
C ALA A 240 -9.40 -3.69 -22.50
N PHE A 241 -8.40 -4.00 -21.67
CA PHE A 241 -8.38 -3.75 -20.23
C PHE A 241 -7.27 -2.76 -19.95
N ILE A 242 -7.60 -1.66 -19.27
CA ILE A 242 -6.59 -0.68 -18.83
C ILE A 242 -5.73 -1.32 -17.74
N MET A 243 -4.44 -1.06 -17.81
CA MET A 243 -3.47 -1.35 -16.78
C MET A 243 -2.80 -0.03 -16.44
N GLN A 244 -3.00 0.47 -15.24
CA GLN A 244 -2.52 1.81 -14.85
C GLN A 244 -1.72 1.70 -13.56
N GLN A 245 -0.50 2.21 -13.59
CA GLN A 245 0.33 2.33 -12.40
C GLN A 245 -0.22 3.42 -11.49
N HIS A 246 -0.02 3.27 -10.19
CA HIS A 246 -0.36 4.27 -9.20
C HIS A 246 0.73 4.30 -8.14
N VAL A 247 1.25 5.48 -7.85
CA VAL A 247 2.30 5.71 -6.86
C VAL A 247 1.78 6.71 -5.84
N TRP A 248 2.04 6.46 -4.57
CA TRP A 248 1.72 7.36 -3.45
C TRP A 248 2.96 7.57 -2.60
N SER A 249 3.18 8.82 -2.20
CA SER A 249 4.28 9.31 -1.39
C SER A 249 3.67 9.99 -0.18
N GLU A 250 3.44 9.19 0.86
CA GLU A 250 2.65 9.59 2.00
C GLU A 250 3.54 10.16 3.11
N ILE A 251 3.23 11.38 3.52
CA ILE A 251 3.89 12.05 4.64
C ILE A 251 2.99 11.96 5.88
N GLY A 252 3.55 11.39 6.95
CA GLY A 252 2.92 11.31 8.26
C GLY A 252 2.00 10.10 8.45
N ARG A 253 1.93 9.68 9.70
CA ARG A 253 1.29 8.43 10.12
C ARG A 253 -0.18 8.33 9.78
N GLN A 254 -0.91 9.45 9.84
CA GLN A 254 -2.34 9.46 9.54
C GLN A 254 -2.62 9.20 8.05
N ALA A 255 -1.82 9.79 7.16
CA ALA A 255 -1.94 9.63 5.72
C ALA A 255 -1.58 8.18 5.31
N GLN A 256 -0.45 7.69 5.83
CA GLN A 256 -0.02 6.30 5.67
C GLN A 256 -1.07 5.29 6.21
N ALA A 257 -1.62 5.53 7.40
CA ALA A 257 -2.67 4.66 7.98
C ALA A 257 -3.95 4.65 7.14
N ARG A 258 -4.35 5.79 6.56
CA ARG A 258 -5.50 5.88 5.66
C ARG A 258 -5.29 5.03 4.41
N LEU A 259 -4.15 5.21 3.73
CA LEU A 259 -3.82 4.44 2.53
C LEU A 259 -3.71 2.93 2.85
N ARG A 260 -3.06 2.57 3.97
CA ARG A 260 -3.02 1.18 4.46
C ARG A 260 -4.43 0.62 4.65
N GLY A 261 -5.35 1.38 5.25
CA GLY A 261 -6.75 0.98 5.40
C GLY A 261 -7.45 0.68 4.07
N GLN A 262 -7.18 1.48 3.04
CA GLN A 262 -7.71 1.28 1.69
C GLN A 262 -7.16 0.01 1.04
N LEU A 263 -5.85 -0.25 1.16
CA LEU A 263 -5.23 -1.47 0.66
C LEU A 263 -5.76 -2.72 1.39
N TYR A 264 -5.98 -2.64 2.71
CA TYR A 264 -6.63 -3.70 3.48
C TYR A 264 -8.09 -3.91 3.09
N TYR A 265 -8.81 -2.85 2.69
CA TYR A 265 -10.14 -2.99 2.11
C TYR A 265 -10.10 -3.75 0.78
N LEU A 266 -9.15 -3.45 -0.11
CA LEU A 266 -9.04 -4.09 -1.43
C LEU A 266 -8.69 -5.59 -1.34
N ARG A 267 -7.95 -5.96 -0.29
CA ARG A 267 -7.50 -7.34 0.00
C ARG A 267 -6.70 -7.93 -1.16
N GLY A 268 -5.75 -7.15 -1.67
CA GLY A 268 -4.96 -7.49 -2.86
C GLY A 268 -5.85 -7.47 -4.10
N ARG A 269 -5.84 -8.56 -4.87
CA ARG A 269 -6.57 -8.64 -6.14
C ARG A 269 -8.07 -8.90 -5.98
N GLN A 270 -8.65 -8.91 -4.78
CA GLN A 270 -10.02 -9.39 -4.57
C GLN A 270 -11.11 -8.40 -5.02
N ARG A 271 -11.07 -7.16 -4.52
CA ARG A 271 -12.18 -6.21 -4.68
C ARG A 271 -12.02 -5.29 -5.87
N ALA A 272 -13.16 -4.83 -6.38
CA ALA A 272 -13.25 -3.85 -7.43
C ALA A 272 -13.33 -2.41 -6.87
N ILE A 273 -12.76 -1.45 -7.59
CA ILE A 273 -12.73 -0.02 -7.28
C ILE A 273 -12.66 0.77 -8.59
N TRP A 274 -13.35 1.91 -8.67
CA TRP A 274 -13.24 2.80 -9.82
C TRP A 274 -11.93 3.59 -9.76
N VAL A 275 -11.18 3.57 -10.84
CA VAL A 275 -9.90 4.30 -10.97
C VAL A 275 -10.02 5.26 -12.15
N ALA A 276 -9.72 6.54 -11.91
CA ALA A 276 -9.64 7.54 -12.96
C ALA A 276 -8.28 7.46 -13.67
N SER A 277 -8.27 7.76 -14.97
CA SER A 277 -7.04 7.91 -15.76
C SER A 277 -6.13 9.01 -15.21
N GLN A 278 -6.71 10.00 -14.52
CA GLN A 278 -6.09 11.25 -14.08
C GLN A 278 -5.53 12.09 -15.23
N ALA A 279 -5.81 11.71 -16.48
CA ALA A 279 -5.52 12.48 -17.67
C ALA A 279 -6.66 13.45 -17.97
N GLN A 280 -6.37 14.49 -18.75
CA GLN A 280 -7.38 15.33 -19.35
C GLN A 280 -7.93 14.65 -20.62
N ASP A 281 -8.73 13.59 -20.44
CA ASP A 281 -9.30 12.81 -21.55
C ASP A 281 -10.27 13.63 -22.41
N PHE A 282 -10.89 14.64 -21.81
CA PHE A 282 -11.75 15.58 -22.52
C PHE A 282 -11.54 17.02 -22.04
N ILE A 283 -11.67 17.98 -22.94
CA ILE A 283 -11.62 19.41 -22.64
C ILE A 283 -13.04 19.98 -22.71
N PRO A 284 -13.65 20.38 -21.58
CA PRO A 284 -15.02 20.89 -21.57
C PRO A 284 -15.10 22.27 -22.25
N VAL A 285 -16.14 22.50 -23.04
CA VAL A 285 -16.39 23.76 -23.76
C VAL A 285 -17.64 24.45 -23.22
N ARG A 286 -18.73 23.71 -23.09
CA ARG A 286 -20.01 24.17 -22.51
C ARG A 286 -20.86 22.99 -22.06
N THR A 287 -21.89 23.27 -21.28
CA THR A 287 -22.92 22.29 -20.93
C THR A 287 -24.25 22.63 -21.59
N VAL A 288 -25.01 21.60 -21.97
CA VAL A 288 -26.34 21.72 -22.58
C VAL A 288 -27.24 20.64 -21.97
N GLY A 289 -28.04 21.01 -20.96
CA GLY A 289 -28.82 20.04 -20.20
C GLY A 289 -27.92 18.96 -19.60
N ASN A 290 -28.20 17.69 -19.91
CA ASN A 290 -27.39 16.54 -19.44
C ASN A 290 -26.23 16.19 -20.40
N ALA A 291 -25.89 17.07 -21.33
CA ALA A 291 -24.78 16.85 -22.25
C ALA A 291 -23.59 17.76 -21.92
N LEU A 292 -22.39 17.18 -21.98
CA LEU A 292 -21.13 17.89 -21.95
C LEU A 292 -20.63 18.06 -23.39
N VAL A 293 -20.48 19.31 -23.82
CA VAL A 293 -19.82 19.65 -25.08
C VAL A 293 -18.33 19.75 -24.81
N VAL A 294 -17.54 18.98 -25.55
CA VAL A 294 -16.09 18.88 -25.39
C VAL A 294 -15.38 19.21 -26.70
N ALA A 295 -14.14 19.68 -26.62
CA ALA A 295 -13.28 19.77 -27.80
C ALA A 295 -13.15 18.39 -28.45
N VAL A 296 -12.93 18.35 -29.76
CA VAL A 296 -12.82 17.10 -30.51
C VAL A 296 -11.74 16.19 -29.92
N ALA A 297 -12.16 15.02 -29.43
CA ALA A 297 -11.28 13.99 -28.86
C ALA A 297 -11.19 12.72 -29.73
N GLY A 298 -11.98 12.62 -30.80
CA GLY A 298 -12.08 11.42 -31.65
C GLY A 298 -12.82 10.25 -30.97
N PHE A 299 -13.42 10.48 -29.80
CA PHE A 299 -14.08 9.45 -29.02
C PHE A 299 -15.36 8.95 -29.70
N SER A 300 -16.08 9.84 -30.38
CA SER A 300 -17.34 9.51 -31.04
C SER A 300 -17.17 8.60 -32.27
N GLU A 301 -15.97 8.53 -32.85
CA GLU A 301 -15.67 7.72 -34.05
C GLU A 301 -15.72 6.21 -33.80
N PHE A 302 -15.38 5.79 -32.57
CA PHE A 302 -15.38 4.38 -32.16
C PHE A 302 -16.60 4.01 -31.31
N GLY A 303 -17.40 5.00 -30.94
CA GLY A 303 -18.60 4.82 -30.13
C GLY A 303 -18.34 4.55 -28.64
N VAL A 304 -19.42 4.52 -27.88
CA VAL A 304 -19.39 4.28 -26.42
C VAL A 304 -19.30 2.79 -26.16
N VAL A 305 -18.19 2.32 -25.58
CA VAL A 305 -17.96 0.90 -25.26
C VAL A 305 -17.79 0.68 -23.75
N PRO A 306 -18.17 -0.51 -23.22
CA PRO A 306 -17.89 -0.89 -21.83
C PRO A 306 -16.40 -0.73 -21.47
N GLY A 307 -16.12 -0.34 -20.22
CA GLY A 307 -14.76 0.00 -19.75
C GLY A 307 -14.18 1.33 -20.21
N ARG A 308 -14.85 2.07 -21.09
CA ARG A 308 -14.40 3.39 -21.56
C ARG A 308 -15.59 4.33 -21.75
N ARG A 309 -16.44 4.44 -20.73
CA ARG A 309 -17.67 5.26 -20.77
C ARG A 309 -18.01 5.94 -19.46
N ASP A 310 -17.22 5.76 -18.42
CA ASP A 310 -17.45 6.35 -17.12
C ASP A 310 -16.46 7.50 -16.92
N LEU A 311 -16.91 8.59 -16.31
CA LEU A 311 -16.18 9.85 -16.19
C LEU A 311 -16.09 10.29 -14.74
N ARG A 312 -14.94 10.88 -14.39
CA ARG A 312 -14.76 11.77 -13.25
C ARG A 312 -14.69 13.21 -13.78
N LEU A 313 -15.63 14.03 -13.34
CA LEU A 313 -15.62 15.48 -13.51
C LEU A 313 -15.10 16.09 -12.21
N GLN A 314 -13.89 16.64 -12.23
CA GLN A 314 -13.34 17.38 -11.10
C GLN A 314 -13.65 18.86 -11.29
N LEU A 315 -14.18 19.48 -10.23
CA LEU A 315 -14.51 20.89 -10.23
C LEU A 315 -13.34 21.72 -9.70
N VAL A 316 -13.37 23.02 -9.97
CA VAL A 316 -12.36 23.98 -9.49
C VAL A 316 -12.34 24.07 -7.96
N ASP A 317 -13.47 23.81 -7.29
CA ASP A 317 -13.57 23.77 -5.83
C ASP A 317 -13.10 22.45 -5.19
N GLY A 318 -12.67 21.48 -6.01
CA GLY A 318 -12.23 20.15 -5.57
C GLY A 318 -13.35 19.10 -5.49
N THR A 319 -14.61 19.48 -5.68
CA THR A 319 -15.73 18.54 -5.75
C THR A 319 -15.57 17.60 -6.94
N ARG A 320 -15.93 16.33 -6.76
CA ARG A 320 -15.88 15.32 -7.83
C ARG A 320 -17.27 14.79 -8.13
N VAL A 321 -17.62 14.78 -9.41
CA VAL A 321 -18.91 14.29 -9.92
C VAL A 321 -18.64 13.16 -10.90
N TYR A 322 -19.37 12.04 -10.75
CA TYR A 322 -19.17 10.86 -11.59
C TYR A 322 -20.36 10.65 -12.52
N ARG A 323 -20.10 10.38 -13.79
CA ARG A 323 -21.14 10.24 -14.83
C ARG A 323 -20.79 9.16 -15.83
N ARG A 324 -21.81 8.51 -16.38
CA ARG A 324 -21.67 7.61 -17.53
C ARG A 324 -22.06 8.31 -18.80
N ILE A 325 -21.22 8.20 -19.82
CA ILE A 325 -21.53 8.55 -21.20
C ILE A 325 -22.54 7.53 -21.73
N LEU A 326 -23.69 8.02 -22.17
CA LEU A 326 -24.73 7.23 -22.84
C LEU A 326 -24.51 7.20 -24.35
N THR A 327 -24.22 8.35 -24.93
CA THR A 327 -23.94 8.52 -26.36
C THR A 327 -22.87 9.59 -26.57
N ALA A 328 -22.03 9.40 -27.58
CA ALA A 328 -21.11 10.41 -28.06
C ALA A 328 -21.40 10.69 -29.53
N THR A 329 -21.51 11.97 -29.89
CA THR A 329 -21.82 12.38 -31.26
C THR A 329 -20.84 13.43 -31.75
N ARG A 330 -20.35 13.25 -32.99
CA ARG A 330 -19.46 14.20 -33.64
C ARG A 330 -20.25 15.37 -34.22
N GLN A 331 -19.78 16.58 -33.97
CA GLN A 331 -20.13 17.79 -34.71
C GLN A 331 -18.88 18.32 -35.42
N SER A 332 -19.01 19.39 -36.21
CA SER A 332 -17.89 19.95 -37.00
C SER A 332 -16.64 20.20 -36.16
N ASP A 333 -16.81 20.87 -35.04
CA ASP A 333 -15.77 21.52 -34.22
C ASP A 333 -15.78 21.05 -32.76
N TYR A 334 -16.70 20.15 -32.39
CA TYR A 334 -16.81 19.59 -31.05
C TYR A 334 -17.39 18.18 -31.05
N GLU A 335 -17.29 17.50 -29.91
CA GLU A 335 -18.05 16.28 -29.63
C GLU A 335 -19.07 16.57 -28.51
N LEU A 336 -20.24 15.94 -28.61
CA LEU A 336 -21.29 16.04 -27.60
C LEU A 336 -21.43 14.69 -26.90
N LEU A 337 -21.15 14.69 -25.59
CA LEU A 337 -21.27 13.54 -24.70
C LEU A 337 -22.57 13.66 -23.91
N ALA A 338 -23.57 12.84 -24.21
CA ALA A 338 -24.79 12.76 -23.40
C ALA A 338 -24.52 11.91 -22.17
N LEU A 339 -24.79 12.45 -20.98
CA LEU A 339 -24.47 11.81 -19.69
C LEU A 339 -25.74 11.32 -18.98
N ASP A 340 -25.57 10.37 -18.05
CA ASP A 340 -26.66 9.73 -17.30
C ASP A 340 -27.24 10.55 -16.14
N GLY A 341 -26.86 11.81 -16.02
CA GLY A 341 -27.36 12.73 -14.99
C GLY A 341 -26.86 14.17 -15.17
N ASP A 342 -27.16 15.03 -14.20
CA ASP A 342 -26.87 16.46 -14.25
C ASP A 342 -25.38 16.74 -14.46
N VAL A 343 -25.05 17.71 -15.33
CA VAL A 343 -23.67 18.06 -15.65
C VAL A 343 -23.34 19.42 -15.03
N PRO A 344 -22.28 19.55 -14.21
CA PRO A 344 -21.83 20.83 -13.69
C PRO A 344 -21.50 21.82 -14.82
N PRO A 345 -21.69 23.13 -14.62
CA PRO A 345 -21.30 24.15 -15.61
C PRO A 345 -19.86 23.94 -16.10
N ALA A 346 -19.63 24.01 -17.41
CA ALA A 346 -18.32 23.64 -17.99
C ALA A 346 -17.16 24.49 -17.47
N ASP A 347 -17.41 25.76 -17.16
CA ASP A 347 -16.46 26.70 -16.56
C ASP A 347 -16.09 26.37 -15.10
N SER A 348 -16.92 25.56 -14.42
CA SER A 348 -16.62 25.02 -13.09
C SER A 348 -15.80 23.73 -13.12
N ILE A 349 -15.61 23.10 -14.28
CA ILE A 349 -14.91 21.83 -14.44
C ILE A 349 -13.42 22.09 -14.70
N SER A 350 -12.55 21.63 -13.81
CA SER A 350 -11.09 21.71 -13.95
C SER A 350 -10.50 20.52 -14.71
N GLN A 351 -11.10 19.33 -14.60
CA GLN A 351 -10.62 18.13 -15.28
C GLN A 351 -11.76 17.16 -15.62
N VAL A 352 -11.69 16.54 -16.80
CA VAL A 352 -12.57 15.44 -17.21
C VAL A 352 -11.70 14.24 -17.53
N SER A 353 -11.81 13.19 -16.71
CA SER A 353 -11.03 11.95 -16.83
C SER A 353 -11.96 10.76 -17.04
N LEU A 354 -11.59 9.84 -17.93
CA LEU A 354 -12.20 8.52 -18.02
C LEU A 354 -11.90 7.71 -16.75
N MET A 355 -12.83 6.84 -16.41
CA MET A 355 -12.68 5.87 -15.34
C MET A 355 -12.91 4.46 -15.86
N ALA A 356 -12.22 3.51 -15.23
CA ALA A 356 -12.47 2.10 -15.39
C ALA A 356 -12.69 1.46 -14.01
N LEU A 357 -13.58 0.46 -13.96
CA LEU A 357 -13.69 -0.39 -12.79
C LEU A 357 -12.48 -1.33 -12.82
N CYS A 358 -11.70 -1.33 -11.75
CA CYS A 358 -10.42 -2.03 -11.69
C CYS A 358 -10.32 -2.86 -10.40
N ARG A 359 -9.33 -3.74 -10.35
CA ARG A 359 -8.78 -4.32 -9.12
C ARG A 359 -7.27 -4.07 -9.06
N GLN A 360 -6.64 -4.30 -7.91
CA GLN A 360 -5.18 -4.39 -7.89
C GLN A 360 -4.71 -5.54 -8.79
N ASN A 361 -3.55 -5.38 -9.42
CA ASN A 361 -2.95 -6.40 -10.28
C ASN A 361 -2.02 -7.35 -9.54
N THR A 362 -1.67 -7.03 -8.30
CA THR A 362 -0.76 -7.80 -7.44
C THR A 362 -1.41 -8.07 -6.07
N ASP A 363 -1.04 -9.18 -5.45
CA ASP A 363 -1.33 -9.45 -4.04
C ASP A 363 -0.21 -8.97 -3.12
N ASP A 364 0.93 -8.53 -3.66
CA ASP A 364 2.07 -8.03 -2.90
C ASP A 364 2.17 -6.51 -3.10
N ILE A 365 2.07 -5.77 -2.00
CA ILE A 365 2.20 -4.31 -1.98
C ILE A 365 3.32 -3.94 -1.02
N THR A 366 4.31 -3.21 -1.52
CA THR A 366 5.49 -2.85 -0.77
C THR A 366 5.44 -1.38 -0.36
N TRP A 367 5.74 -1.14 0.91
CA TRP A 367 5.96 0.17 1.50
C TRP A 367 7.46 0.39 1.65
N GLU A 368 7.98 1.41 0.98
CA GLU A 368 9.37 1.83 1.12
C GLU A 368 9.44 2.99 2.11
N HIS A 369 9.88 2.70 3.33
CA HIS A 369 10.01 3.68 4.41
C HIS A 369 11.42 4.30 4.36
N THR A 370 11.53 5.56 3.93
CA THR A 370 12.81 6.31 3.97
C THR A 370 13.10 6.82 5.38
N THR A 371 12.06 7.08 6.16
CA THR A 371 12.12 7.44 7.58
C THR A 371 11.07 6.64 8.35
N ASP A 372 10.87 6.92 9.64
CA ASP A 372 9.77 6.30 10.37
C ASP A 372 8.40 6.69 9.79
N ALA A 373 7.33 6.04 10.27
CA ALA A 373 5.99 6.27 9.77
C ALA A 373 5.39 7.64 10.20
N ASP A 374 6.07 8.43 11.03
CA ASP A 374 5.73 9.85 11.23
C ASP A 374 6.34 10.74 10.12
N GLY A 375 7.32 10.21 9.38
CA GLY A 375 7.95 10.82 8.22
C GLY A 375 7.38 10.35 6.88
N PHE A 376 8.20 9.75 6.02
CA PHE A 376 7.93 9.54 4.59
C PHE A 376 7.96 8.06 4.21
N ALA A 377 6.94 7.61 3.49
CA ALA A 377 6.92 6.31 2.84
C ALA A 377 6.33 6.38 1.44
N GLN A 378 6.88 5.57 0.53
CA GLN A 378 6.39 5.43 -0.83
C GLN A 378 5.74 4.06 -1.03
N VAL A 379 4.65 4.01 -1.78
CA VAL A 379 3.91 2.79 -2.12
C VAL A 379 3.54 2.85 -3.58
N SER A 380 3.65 1.73 -4.29
CA SER A 380 3.15 1.63 -5.66
C SER A 380 2.30 0.38 -5.87
N THR A 381 1.38 0.47 -6.82
CA THR A 381 0.61 -0.67 -7.31
C THR A 381 0.19 -0.43 -8.75
N THR A 382 -0.35 -1.46 -9.39
CA THR A 382 -0.97 -1.35 -10.72
C THR A 382 -2.41 -1.79 -10.60
N PHE A 383 -3.31 -1.04 -11.20
CA PHE A 383 -4.72 -1.38 -11.31
C PHE A 383 -5.02 -1.98 -12.68
N ARG A 384 -5.75 -3.09 -12.68
CA ARG A 384 -6.21 -3.79 -13.89
C ARG A 384 -7.70 -3.62 -14.05
N GLY A 385 -8.12 -3.20 -15.24
CA GLY A 385 -9.52 -3.06 -15.63
C GLY A 385 -10.27 -4.39 -15.56
N LEU A 386 -11.55 -4.30 -15.19
CA LEU A 386 -12.53 -5.36 -15.10
C LEU A 386 -13.66 -5.12 -16.12
N ARG A 387 -14.53 -6.12 -16.28
CA ARG A 387 -15.78 -5.97 -17.02
C ARG A 387 -16.85 -5.41 -16.09
N ASP A 388 -16.98 -4.08 -16.05
CA ASP A 388 -17.94 -3.36 -15.20
C ASP A 388 -19.39 -3.82 -15.39
N GLU A 389 -19.72 -4.35 -16.57
CA GLU A 389 -21.04 -4.86 -16.90
C GLU A 389 -21.37 -6.24 -16.30
N LEU A 390 -20.39 -6.92 -15.66
CA LEU A 390 -20.53 -8.25 -15.05
C LEU A 390 -20.34 -8.25 -13.53
N GLU A 391 -20.13 -7.09 -12.91
CA GLU A 391 -19.81 -6.92 -11.48
C GLU A 391 -21.02 -6.48 -10.64
#